data_AF-A0A3D2AZZ8-F1
#
_entry.id   AF-A0A3D2AZZ8-F1
#
_cell.length_a   1.000
_cell.length_b   1.000
_cell.length_c   1.000
_cell.angle_alpha   90.00
_cell.angle_beta   90.00
_cell.angle_gamma   90.00
#
_symmetry.space_group_name_H-M   'P 1'
#
loop_
_entity.id
_entity.type
_entity.pdbx_description
1 polymer ?
#
loop_
_entity_poly.entity_id
_entity_poly.type
_entity_poly.pdbx_seq_one_letter_code
_entity_poly.pdbx_strand_id
1 'polypeptide(L)' 'NHKWYEHSRLVTVNDYYAFDPNAKVSIEPFIDIMGRHFKQPKEGLGWDNSPSSHMWRTMIMPDRRL' A
#
# COMPACT_ATOMS: atom_id res chain seq x y z
N ASN A 1 -2.78 -10.70 -14.59
CA ASN A 1 -2.69 -9.24 -14.47
C ASN A 1 -3.71 -8.78 -13.44
N HIS A 2 -3.30 -8.45 -12.21
CA HIS A 2 -4.23 -8.06 -11.14
C HIS A 2 -4.32 -6.52 -11.09
N LYS A 3 -5.54 -5.97 -11.10
CA LYS A 3 -5.81 -4.51 -11.25
C LYS A 3 -4.97 -3.62 -10.32
N TRP A 4 -4.69 -4.12 -9.11
CA TRP A 4 -4.00 -3.38 -8.05
C TRP A 4 -2.50 -3.67 -7.93
N TYR A 5 -1.92 -4.44 -8.86
CA TYR A 5 -0.52 -4.85 -8.79
C TYR A 5 0.43 -3.74 -9.24
N GLU A 6 0.19 -3.17 -10.42
CA GLU A 6 1.14 -2.26 -11.08
C GLU A 6 1.15 -0.86 -10.46
N HIS A 7 -0.01 -0.27 -10.19
CA HIS A 7 -0.11 1.11 -9.71
C HIS A 7 0.61 1.33 -8.37
N SER A 8 0.43 0.43 -7.39
CA SER A 8 1.11 0.56 -6.08
C SER A 8 2.62 0.37 -6.18
N ARG A 9 3.09 -0.47 -7.11
CA ARG A 9 4.52 -0.57 -7.44
C ARG A 9 5.03 0.75 -8.02
N LEU A 10 4.31 1.30 -8.99
CA LEU A 10 4.69 2.52 -9.70
C LEU A 10 4.76 3.72 -8.77
N VAL A 11 3.86 3.84 -7.79
CA VAL A 11 3.99 4.82 -6.71
C VAL A 11 5.30 4.56 -5.97
N THR A 12 5.49 3.38 -5.39
CA THR A 12 6.68 3.06 -4.58
C THR A 12 8.02 3.33 -5.30
N VAL A 13 8.14 3.04 -6.59
CA VAL A 13 9.41 3.20 -7.34
C VAL A 13 9.60 4.56 -8.01
N ASN A 14 8.52 5.30 -8.29
CA ASN A 14 8.60 6.58 -9.00
C ASN A 14 8.26 7.79 -8.12
N ASP A 15 8.01 7.59 -6.84
CA ASP A 15 7.62 8.67 -5.93
C ASP A 15 8.81 9.56 -5.54
N TYR A 16 9.26 10.37 -6.50
CA TYR A 16 10.19 11.48 -6.29
C TYR A 16 9.46 12.79 -5.96
N TYR A 17 8.14 12.86 -6.12
CA TYR A 17 7.35 14.11 -6.08
C TYR A 17 6.26 14.15 -4.99
N ALA A 18 5.82 13.03 -4.44
CA ALA A 18 4.71 13.00 -3.48
C ALA A 18 5.16 13.12 -2.02
N PHE A 19 6.45 12.99 -1.73
CA PHE A 19 7.00 13.26 -0.40
C PHE A 19 7.75 14.61 -0.38
N ASP A 20 7.02 15.68 -0.08
CA ASP A 20 7.64 16.89 0.47
C ASP A 20 8.18 16.54 1.86
N PRO A 21 9.51 16.59 2.09
CA PRO A 21 10.10 16.22 3.38
C PRO A 21 9.69 17.15 4.53
N ASN A 22 9.13 18.33 4.22
CA ASN A 22 8.63 19.29 5.20
C ASN A 22 7.11 19.18 5.42
N ALA A 23 6.40 18.37 4.63
CA ALA A 23 4.97 18.20 4.77
C ALA A 23 4.63 17.54 6.11
N LYS A 24 3.86 18.25 6.93
CA LYS A 24 3.26 17.69 8.15
C LYS A 24 1.94 17.01 7.78
N VAL A 25 2.00 15.71 7.55
CA VAL A 25 0.80 14.89 7.28
C VAL A 25 0.15 14.44 8.58
N SER A 26 -1.19 14.50 8.65
CA SER A 26 -1.98 13.95 9.76
C SER A 26 -2.84 12.79 9.28
N ILE A 27 -2.94 11.75 10.11
CA ILE A 27 -3.82 10.60 9.85
C ILE A 27 -5.26 10.86 10.31
N GLU A 28 -5.51 11.93 11.08
CA GLU A 28 -6.82 12.25 11.68
C GLU A 28 -8.00 12.20 10.70
N PRO A 29 -7.89 12.71 9.46
CA PRO A 29 -9.00 12.63 8.49
C PRO A 29 -9.39 11.19 8.09
N PHE A 30 -8.49 10.23 8.29
CA PHE A 30 -8.66 8.85 7.83
C PHE A 30 -8.93 7.85 8.96
N ILE A 31 -8.84 8.27 10.23
CA ILE A 31 -8.99 7.36 11.39
C ILE A 31 -10.33 6.60 11.33
N ASP A 32 -11.43 7.30 11.09
CA ASP A 32 -12.77 6.71 11.05
C ASP A 32 -12.93 5.71 9.88
N ILE A 33 -12.39 6.05 8.71
CA ILE A 33 -12.38 5.16 7.54
C ILE A 33 -11.53 3.91 7.82
N MET A 34 -10.35 4.09 8.40
CA MET A 34 -9.47 2.98 8.76
C MET A 34 -10.12 2.08 9.81
N GLY A 35 -10.72 2.64 10.86
CA GLY A 35 -11.39 1.89 11.92
C GLY A 35 -12.54 1.04 11.39
N ARG A 36 -13.27 1.51 10.37
CA ARG A 36 -14.38 0.76 9.75
C ARG A 36 -13.94 -0.30 8.74
N HIS A 37 -12.86 -0.06 8.01
CA HIS A 37 -12.53 -0.85 6.81
C HIS A 37 -11.22 -1.64 6.90
N PHE A 38 -10.26 -1.22 7.71
CA PHE A 38 -8.98 -1.90 7.82
C PHE A 38 -9.13 -3.19 8.63
N LYS A 39 -8.57 -4.28 8.10
CA LYS A 39 -8.53 -5.59 8.76
C LYS A 39 -7.10 -6.11 8.67
N GLN A 40 -6.49 -6.36 9.82
CA GLN A 40 -5.16 -6.97 9.87
C GLN A 40 -5.28 -8.48 9.58
N PRO A 41 -4.66 -9.00 8.49
CA PRO A 41 -4.64 -10.43 8.23
C PRO A 41 -3.79 -11.18 9.27
N LYS A 42 -4.16 -12.42 9.61
CA LYS A 42 -3.40 -13.23 10.58
C LYS A 42 -2.02 -13.60 10.03
N GLU A 43 -1.96 -13.85 8.73
CA GLU A 43 -0.76 -14.21 7.97
C GLU A 43 0.17 -13.00 7.76
N GLY A 44 -0.34 -11.78 7.98
CA GLY A 44 0.35 -10.51 7.72
C GLY A 44 -0.04 -9.88 6.38
N LEU A 45 0.22 -8.57 6.24
CA LEU A 45 -0.10 -7.83 5.02
C LEU A 45 0.69 -8.37 3.83
N GLY A 46 -0.02 -8.80 2.78
CA GLY A 46 0.61 -9.36 1.58
C GLY A 46 0.93 -10.85 1.64
N TRP A 47 0.65 -11.52 2.76
CA TRP A 47 0.87 -12.96 2.95
C TRP A 47 -0.43 -13.76 3.04
N ASP A 48 -1.57 -13.07 3.03
CA ASP A 48 -2.89 -13.65 2.96
C ASP A 48 -3.37 -13.85 1.50
N ASN A 49 -4.53 -14.49 1.35
CA ASN A 49 -5.15 -14.79 0.05
C ASN A 49 -6.17 -13.72 -0.41
N SER A 50 -6.16 -12.53 0.19
CA SER A 50 -7.06 -11.45 -0.20
C SER A 50 -6.65 -10.82 -1.54
N PRO A 51 -7.58 -10.17 -2.26
CA PRO A 51 -7.23 -9.37 -3.43
C PRO A 51 -6.24 -8.23 -3.11
N SER A 52 -6.31 -7.64 -1.92
CA SER A 52 -5.39 -6.57 -1.49
C SER A 52 -3.98 -7.09 -1.20
N SER A 53 -3.79 -8.39 -0.93
CA SER A 53 -2.47 -8.99 -0.72
C SER A 53 -1.49 -8.73 -1.88
N HIS A 54 -2.00 -8.70 -3.11
CA HIS A 54 -1.22 -8.41 -4.31
C HIS A 54 -0.65 -7.00 -4.30
N MET A 55 -1.43 -6.02 -3.83
CA MET A 55 -1.02 -4.63 -3.67
C MET A 55 0.08 -4.50 -2.62
N TRP A 56 -0.07 -5.17 -1.47
CA TRP A 56 0.93 -5.14 -0.40
C TRP A 56 2.27 -5.74 -0.85
N ARG A 57 2.26 -6.87 -1.55
CA ARG A 57 3.49 -7.49 -2.07
C ARG A 57 4.26 -6.58 -3.00
N THR A 58 3.59 -5.75 -3.81
CA THR A 58 4.28 -4.84 -4.74
C THR A 58 4.91 -3.64 -4.06
N MET A 59 4.42 -3.26 -2.88
CA MET A 59 5.05 -2.24 -2.04
C MET A 59 6.20 -2.82 -1.20
N ILE A 60 6.09 -4.06 -0.74
CA ILE A 60 7.13 -4.74 0.07
C ILE A 60 8.35 -5.10 -0.79
N MET A 61 8.15 -5.55 -2.03
CA MET A 61 9.21 -5.95 -2.96
C MET A 61 9.07 -5.21 -4.30
N PRO A 62 9.27 -3.88 -4.33
CA PRO A 62 8.98 -3.05 -5.50
C PRO A 62 10.00 -3.24 -6.65
N ASP A 63 11.19 -3.75 -6.35
CA ASP A 63 12.26 -4.09 -7.30
C ASP A 63 12.06 -5.46 -7.96
N ARG A 64 11.30 -6.36 -7.32
CA ARG A 64 10.99 -7.68 -7.86
C ARG A 64 10.10 -7.57 -9.09
N ARG A 65 10.66 -7.92 -10.25
CA ARG A 65 9.89 -8.14 -11.48
C ARG A 65 9.14 -9.48 -11.37
N LEU A 66 7.87 -9.49 -11.78
CA LEU A 66 7.11 -10.73 -11.97
C LEU A 66 7.55 -11.44 -13.24
#